data_AF-A0AAW0MGU5-F1
#
_entry.id   AF-A0AAW0MGU5-F1
#
_cell.length_a   1.000
_cell.length_b   1.000
_cell.length_c   1.000
_cell.angle_alpha   90.00
_cell.angle_beta   90.00
_cell.angle_gamma   90.00
#
_symmetry.space_group_name_H-M   'P 1'
#
loop_
_entity.id
_entity.type
_entity.pdbx_description
1 polymer ?
#
loop_
_entity_poly.entity_id
_entity_poly.type
_entity_poly.pdbx_seq_one_letter_code
_entity_poly.pdbx_strand_id
1 'polypeptide(L)'
;MKVLYSSLIGLFIAASDWLVLKLYLDNIFSSEWFCLVLASSNNTSTSNYTYKGCGDSLICTVAQSQLTSYIYGSTSIYYNLICCNTSDCNAPNLSAPPAGSLQCYSCDPGSYGNCTSKVTCRAQELCFQANYTSSKTIHGCASESLCSDYSLSQWYFNGTLSCCNTSLCNGP
;
A
#
# COMPACT_ATOMS: atom_id res chain seq x y z
N MET A 1 -16.18 -27.92 -3.51
CA MET A 1 -16.13 -27.08 -4.74
C MET A 1 -14.85 -26.25 -4.68
N LYS A 2 -14.19 -26.04 -5.82
CA LYS A 2 -12.75 -25.77 -6.00
C LYS A 2 -12.10 -24.76 -5.02
N VAL A 3 -11.03 -25.24 -4.39
CA VAL A 3 -9.96 -24.54 -3.70
C VAL A 3 -9.26 -23.58 -4.67
N LEU A 4 -9.32 -22.27 -4.43
CA LEU A 4 -8.62 -21.25 -5.24
C LEU A 4 -8.57 -19.86 -4.53
N TYR A 5 -8.15 -19.73 -3.27
CA TYR A 5 -8.19 -18.40 -2.60
C TYR A 5 -6.98 -18.01 -1.73
N SER A 6 -5.83 -18.67 -1.89
CA SER A 6 -4.59 -18.25 -1.21
C SER A 6 -3.72 -17.30 -2.04
N SER A 7 -4.06 -17.04 -3.31
CA SER A 7 -3.17 -16.37 -4.27
C SER A 7 -3.77 -15.08 -4.88
N LEU A 8 -4.95 -14.66 -4.42
CA LEU A 8 -5.71 -13.54 -5.01
C LEU A 8 -5.69 -12.26 -4.16
N ILE A 9 -5.12 -12.32 -2.95
CA ILE A 9 -5.23 -11.24 -1.94
C ILE A 9 -4.61 -9.91 -2.37
N GLY A 10 -3.74 -9.88 -3.37
CA GLY A 10 -3.18 -8.61 -3.77
C GLY A 10 -3.58 -8.09 -5.15
N LEU A 11 -4.52 -8.73 -5.84
CA LEU A 11 -4.73 -8.42 -7.24
C LEU A 11 -5.34 -7.04 -7.57
N PHE A 12 -5.44 -6.02 -6.70
CA PHE A 12 -6.05 -4.74 -7.12
C PHE A 12 -5.48 -3.55 -6.35
N ILE A 13 -4.91 -2.56 -7.05
CA ILE A 13 -5.25 -1.11 -7.01
C ILE A 13 -4.30 -0.37 -7.98
N ALA A 14 -4.76 -0.16 -9.21
CA ALA A 14 -4.50 1.07 -9.96
C ALA A 14 -5.77 1.93 -9.92
N ALA A 15 -5.69 3.23 -10.18
CA ALA A 15 -6.82 4.18 -10.07
C ALA A 15 -8.09 3.80 -10.88
N SER A 16 -7.99 2.85 -11.81
CA SER A 16 -9.10 2.27 -12.59
C SER A 16 -9.82 1.07 -11.94
N ASP A 17 -9.30 0.48 -10.85
CA ASP A 17 -9.76 -0.82 -10.31
C ASP A 17 -10.51 -0.73 -8.97
N TRP A 18 -10.98 0.44 -8.58
CA TRP A 18 -11.89 0.60 -7.41
C TRP A 18 -13.14 -0.28 -7.51
N LEU A 19 -13.63 -0.51 -8.73
CA LEU A 19 -14.80 -1.36 -8.97
C LEU A 19 -14.49 -2.83 -8.66
N VAL A 20 -13.26 -3.28 -8.91
CA VAL A 20 -12.88 -4.69 -8.73
C VAL A 20 -12.58 -5.02 -7.27
N LEU A 21 -11.94 -4.10 -6.54
CA LEU A 21 -11.80 -4.21 -5.08
C LEU A 21 -13.16 -4.25 -4.39
N LYS A 22 -14.10 -3.39 -4.83
CA LYS A 22 -15.49 -3.39 -4.36
C LYS A 22 -16.19 -4.72 -4.66
N LEU A 23 -16.11 -5.21 -5.91
CA LEU A 23 -16.69 -6.50 -6.31
C LEU A 23 -16.08 -7.70 -5.56
N TYR A 24 -14.79 -7.65 -5.22
CA TYR A 24 -14.11 -8.69 -4.43
C TYR A 24 -14.62 -8.72 -2.99
N LEU A 25 -14.66 -7.56 -2.33
CA LEU A 25 -15.16 -7.44 -0.96
C LEU A 25 -16.65 -7.79 -0.84
N ASP A 26 -17.44 -7.47 -1.88
CA ASP A 26 -18.87 -7.82 -1.94
C ASP A 26 -19.12 -9.35 -2.14
N ASN A 27 -18.09 -10.15 -2.48
CA ASN A 27 -18.20 -11.61 -2.72
C ASN A 27 -17.69 -12.47 -1.55
N ILE A 28 -17.31 -11.88 -0.42
CA ILE A 28 -16.79 -12.62 0.74
C ILE A 28 -17.96 -13.07 1.62
N PHE A 29 -18.25 -14.37 1.61
CA PHE A 29 -19.20 -15.02 2.52
C PHE A 29 -18.44 -15.91 3.50
N SER A 30 -18.29 -15.45 4.75
CA SER A 30 -17.70 -16.24 5.85
C SER A 30 -18.55 -16.15 7.12
N SER A 31 -18.48 -17.16 7.96
CA SER A 31 -19.20 -17.25 9.24
C SER A 31 -18.56 -16.44 10.38
N GLU A 32 -17.35 -15.91 10.19
CA GLU A 32 -16.68 -14.99 11.12
C GLU A 32 -16.65 -13.59 10.51
N TRP A 33 -17.30 -12.63 11.18
CA TRP A 33 -17.53 -11.29 10.65
C TRP A 33 -16.65 -10.28 11.40
N PHE A 34 -15.56 -9.85 10.78
CA PHE A 34 -14.90 -8.60 11.15
C PHE A 34 -15.57 -7.46 10.39
N CYS A 35 -15.81 -6.33 11.06
CA CYS A 35 -16.08 -5.09 10.36
C CYS A 35 -14.76 -4.58 9.76
N LEU A 36 -14.78 -4.18 8.49
CA LEU A 36 -13.63 -3.62 7.79
C LEU A 36 -13.91 -2.20 7.30
N VAL A 37 -12.87 -1.37 7.29
CA VAL A 37 -12.84 -0.14 6.51
C VAL A 37 -11.50 -0.03 5.79
N LEU A 38 -11.56 0.22 4.49
CA LEU A 38 -10.40 0.55 3.66
C LEU A 38 -10.53 2.01 3.26
N ALA A 39 -9.56 2.81 3.63
CA ALA A 39 -9.52 4.21 3.28
C ALA A 39 -8.24 4.52 2.50
N SER A 40 -8.31 5.37 1.49
CA SER A 40 -7.15 5.82 0.72
C SER A 40 -7.11 7.33 0.51
N SER A 41 -5.90 7.85 0.42
CA SER A 41 -5.61 9.20 -0.07
C SER A 41 -4.38 9.17 -0.96
N ASN A 42 -4.35 10.07 -1.92
CA ASN A 42 -3.15 10.42 -2.65
C ASN A 42 -3.03 11.94 -2.73
N ASN A 43 -1.82 12.43 -3.01
CA ASN A 43 -1.59 13.86 -3.21
C ASN A 43 -1.86 14.31 -4.66
N THR A 44 -2.17 13.38 -5.56
CA THR A 44 -2.43 13.65 -6.99
C THR A 44 -3.91 13.65 -7.35
N SER A 45 -4.80 13.20 -6.46
CA SER A 45 -6.26 13.29 -6.58
C SER A 45 -6.82 14.12 -5.43
N THR A 46 -7.90 14.86 -5.72
CA THR A 46 -8.68 15.57 -4.70
C THR A 46 -9.65 14.66 -3.95
N SER A 47 -9.74 13.37 -4.33
CA SER A 47 -10.69 12.42 -3.79
C SER A 47 -10.03 11.46 -2.81
N ASN A 48 -10.46 11.50 -1.56
CA ASN A 48 -10.24 10.41 -0.61
C ASN A 48 -11.30 9.33 -0.86
N TYR A 49 -10.91 8.07 -0.84
CA TYR A 49 -11.85 6.96 -1.00
C TYR A 49 -12.00 6.23 0.32
N THR A 50 -13.22 5.76 0.59
CA THR A 50 -13.51 4.95 1.77
C THR A 50 -14.49 3.86 1.38
N TYR A 51 -14.10 2.62 1.65
CA TYR A 51 -14.95 1.45 1.56
C TYR A 51 -15.17 0.90 2.96
N LYS A 52 -16.42 0.54 3.26
CA LYS A 52 -16.80 -0.13 4.51
C LYS A 52 -17.52 -1.42 4.15
N GLY A 53 -17.25 -2.46 4.91
CA GLY A 53 -17.92 -3.74 4.73
C GLY A 53 -17.61 -4.70 5.85
N CYS A 54 -17.79 -5.97 5.55
CA CYS A 54 -17.43 -7.06 6.42
C CYS A 54 -16.34 -7.90 5.75
N GLY A 55 -15.41 -8.42 6.54
CA GLY A 55 -14.28 -9.22 6.08
C GLY A 55 -14.15 -10.48 6.90
N ASP A 56 -13.61 -11.52 6.27
CA ASP A 56 -13.29 -12.77 6.93
C ASP A 56 -11.88 -12.75 7.53
N SER A 57 -11.50 -13.85 8.17
CA SER A 57 -10.18 -14.03 8.78
C SER A 57 -9.01 -14.07 7.78
N LEU A 58 -9.25 -14.18 6.47
CA LEU A 58 -8.20 -14.12 5.45
C LEU A 58 -7.75 -12.67 5.20
N ILE A 59 -8.68 -11.72 5.26
CA ILE A 59 -8.39 -10.28 5.15
C ILE A 59 -8.09 -9.68 6.53
N CYS A 60 -8.86 -10.08 7.53
CA CYS A 60 -8.78 -9.60 8.90
C CYS A 60 -8.26 -10.70 9.81
N THR A 61 -6.97 -11.02 9.70
CA THR A 61 -6.32 -12.04 10.54
C THR A 61 -6.32 -11.69 12.03
N VAL A 62 -6.30 -10.39 12.35
CA VAL A 62 -6.47 -9.84 13.70
C VAL A 62 -7.15 -8.46 13.62
N ALA A 63 -7.81 -8.04 14.71
CA ALA A 63 -8.35 -6.69 14.83
C ALA A 63 -7.20 -5.67 14.96
N GLN A 64 -6.71 -5.18 13.82
CA GLN A 64 -5.63 -4.21 13.76
C GLN A 64 -5.78 -3.27 12.56
N SER A 65 -5.08 -2.15 12.61
CA SER A 65 -4.87 -1.26 11.47
C SER A 65 -3.61 -1.66 10.72
N GLN A 66 -3.71 -1.86 9.42
CA GLN A 66 -2.58 -2.03 8.52
C GLN A 66 -2.48 -0.81 7.60
N LEU A 67 -1.43 -0.04 7.80
CA LEU A 67 -1.09 1.08 6.94
C LEU A 67 -0.13 0.59 5.85
N THR A 68 -0.50 0.85 4.60
CA THR A 68 0.36 0.65 3.44
C THR A 68 0.57 2.00 2.79
N SER A 69 1.82 2.41 2.61
CA SER A 69 2.16 3.70 2.02
C SER A 69 3.33 3.59 1.07
N TYR A 70 3.37 4.49 0.09
CA TYR A 70 4.55 4.69 -0.72
C TYR A 70 4.62 6.12 -1.26
N ILE A 71 5.84 6.60 -1.39
CA ILE A 71 6.18 7.94 -1.89
C ILE A 71 7.27 7.78 -2.93
N TYR A 72 7.03 8.24 -4.16
CA TYR A 72 8.05 8.33 -5.21
C TYR A 72 7.80 9.53 -6.13
N GLY A 73 8.86 10.23 -6.55
CA GLY A 73 8.74 11.45 -7.34
C GLY A 73 7.83 12.47 -6.66
N SER A 74 6.79 12.91 -7.36
CA SER A 74 5.74 13.79 -6.81
C SER A 74 4.52 13.04 -6.29
N THR A 75 4.53 11.71 -6.27
CA THR A 75 3.40 10.87 -5.89
C THR A 75 3.56 10.39 -4.45
N SER A 76 2.53 10.57 -3.64
CA SER A 76 2.40 9.97 -2.31
C SER A 76 1.03 9.32 -2.19
N ILE A 77 0.99 8.05 -1.78
CA ILE A 77 -0.24 7.27 -1.63
C ILE A 77 -0.25 6.60 -0.27
N TYR A 78 -1.40 6.65 0.39
CA TYR A 78 -1.64 6.05 1.70
C TYR A 78 -2.92 5.21 1.64
N TYR A 79 -2.82 3.97 2.09
CA TYR A 79 -3.94 3.04 2.30
C TYR A 79 -3.97 2.63 3.77
N ASN A 80 -5.13 2.73 4.39
CA ASN A 80 -5.34 2.23 5.74
C ASN A 80 -6.47 1.19 5.71
N LEU A 81 -6.12 -0.06 6.03
CA LEU A 81 -7.07 -1.13 6.25
C LEU A 81 -7.26 -1.30 7.76
N ILE A 82 -8.47 -1.13 8.26
CA ILE A 82 -8.79 -1.34 9.67
C ILE A 82 -9.79 -2.49 9.75
N CYS A 83 -9.42 -3.51 10.53
CA CYS A 83 -10.28 -4.62 10.90
C CYS A 83 -10.65 -4.53 12.38
N CYS A 84 -11.90 -4.81 12.72
CA CYS A 84 -12.36 -4.81 14.10
C CYS A 84 -13.53 -5.79 14.29
N ASN A 85 -13.75 -6.26 15.52
CA ASN A 85 -14.64 -7.38 15.84
C ASN A 85 -15.85 -7.00 16.69
N THR A 86 -16.13 -5.69 16.83
CA THR A 86 -17.32 -5.18 17.52
C THR A 86 -18.29 -4.57 16.51
N SER A 87 -19.55 -4.38 16.87
CA SER A 87 -20.52 -3.75 15.98
C SER A 87 -20.15 -2.30 15.68
N ASP A 88 -20.31 -1.87 14.42
CA ASP A 88 -20.12 -0.50 13.94
C ASP A 88 -18.74 0.13 14.22
N CYS A 89 -17.71 -0.69 14.41
CA CYS A 89 -16.36 -0.23 14.76
C CYS A 89 -15.52 0.25 13.57
N ASN A 90 -16.00 0.07 12.33
CA ASN A 90 -15.28 0.41 11.10
C ASN A 90 -15.44 1.90 10.71
N ALA A 91 -15.14 2.79 11.67
CA ALA A 91 -15.05 4.22 11.42
C ALA A 91 -13.78 4.51 10.58
N PRO A 92 -13.90 5.29 9.48
CA PRO A 92 -12.75 5.58 8.64
C PRO A 92 -11.79 6.48 9.42
N ASN A 93 -10.55 6.05 9.52
CA ASN A 93 -9.47 6.91 9.96
C ASN A 93 -8.44 6.96 8.83
N LEU A 94 -8.33 8.12 8.22
CA LEU A 94 -7.30 8.37 7.22
C LEU A 94 -6.41 9.50 7.72
N SER A 95 -5.38 9.11 8.45
CA SER A 95 -4.32 10.02 8.85
C SER A 95 -3.07 9.65 8.07
N ALA A 96 -2.47 10.62 7.38
CA ALA A 96 -1.12 10.42 6.86
C ALA A 96 -0.21 10.03 8.03
N PRO A 97 0.67 9.04 7.88
CA PRO A 97 1.60 8.70 8.94
C PRO A 97 2.41 9.95 9.34
N PRO A 98 2.81 10.06 10.63
CA PRO A 98 3.58 11.21 11.11
C PRO A 98 4.81 11.46 10.24
N ALA A 99 5.30 12.70 10.21
CA ALA A 99 6.57 12.98 9.57
C ALA A 99 7.69 12.13 10.22
N GLY A 100 8.51 11.50 9.37
CA GLY A 100 9.69 10.77 9.80
C GLY A 100 10.96 11.60 9.59
N SER A 101 12.11 10.96 9.76
CA SER A 101 13.43 11.57 9.57
C SER A 101 14.30 10.86 8.55
N LEU A 102 13.88 9.69 8.06
CA LEU A 102 14.64 8.91 7.08
C LEU A 102 14.62 9.66 5.74
N GLN A 103 15.81 9.89 5.16
CA GLN A 103 15.90 10.44 3.82
C GLN A 103 16.19 9.35 2.81
N CYS A 104 15.48 9.35 1.68
CA CYS A 104 15.68 8.40 0.60
C CYS A 104 15.82 9.13 -0.74
N TYR A 105 16.50 8.47 -1.67
CA TYR A 105 16.46 8.88 -3.06
C TYR A 105 15.08 8.62 -3.66
N SER A 106 14.66 9.44 -4.61
CA SER A 106 13.35 9.34 -5.23
C SER A 106 13.30 9.79 -6.68
N CYS A 107 12.49 9.08 -7.47
CA CYS A 107 12.24 9.32 -8.88
C CYS A 107 10.99 8.56 -9.32
N ASP A 108 10.39 9.00 -10.43
CA ASP A 108 9.37 8.27 -11.16
C ASP A 108 9.93 7.82 -12.53
N PRO A 109 9.47 6.69 -13.09
CA PRO A 109 9.97 6.16 -14.37
C PRO A 109 9.73 7.08 -15.59
N GLY A 110 8.77 8.02 -15.52
CA GLY A 110 8.50 9.05 -16.52
C GLY A 110 9.42 10.26 -16.44
N SER A 111 9.99 10.52 -15.26
CA SER A 111 10.90 11.64 -15.00
C SER A 111 12.36 11.17 -15.11
N TYR A 112 12.91 11.24 -16.33
CA TYR A 112 14.29 10.89 -16.65
C TYR A 112 15.29 11.47 -15.65
N GLY A 113 15.93 10.62 -14.84
CA GLY A 113 17.01 11.05 -13.95
C GLY A 113 17.63 9.89 -13.17
N ASN A 114 18.88 10.06 -12.75
CA ASN A 114 19.68 9.11 -11.97
C ASN A 114 19.16 8.89 -10.53
N CYS A 115 17.86 9.06 -10.29
CA CYS A 115 17.21 8.98 -8.98
C CYS A 115 17.96 9.72 -7.88
N THR A 116 18.32 10.98 -8.11
CA THR A 116 19.15 11.77 -7.19
C THR A 116 18.35 12.71 -6.29
N SER A 117 17.07 12.94 -6.58
CA SER A 117 16.20 13.76 -5.73
C SER A 117 16.02 13.10 -4.38
N LYS A 118 15.98 13.89 -3.31
CA LYS A 118 15.82 13.41 -1.94
C LYS A 118 14.42 13.70 -1.44
N VAL A 119 13.82 12.72 -0.77
CA VAL A 119 12.54 12.85 -0.07
C VAL A 119 12.72 12.45 1.39
N THR A 120 11.95 13.08 2.28
CA THR A 120 11.90 12.68 3.69
C THR A 120 10.70 11.76 3.87
N CYS A 121 10.95 10.53 4.30
CA CYS A 121 9.92 9.54 4.53
C CYS A 121 9.11 9.84 5.79
N ARG A 122 7.93 9.23 5.86
CA ARG A 122 7.09 9.22 7.05
C ARG A 122 7.64 8.26 8.10
N ALA A 123 7.10 8.35 9.31
CA ALA A 123 7.41 7.39 10.36
C ALA A 123 7.10 5.96 9.87
N GLN A 124 7.96 5.00 10.19
CA GLN A 124 7.82 3.58 9.83
C GLN A 124 7.87 3.26 8.32
N GLU A 125 8.28 4.23 7.50
CA GLU A 125 8.65 3.97 6.11
C GLU A 125 10.15 3.65 5.98
N LEU A 126 10.47 2.85 4.98
CA LEU A 126 11.80 2.43 4.55
C LEU A 126 12.12 3.02 3.19
N CYS A 127 13.40 3.15 2.85
CA CYS A 127 13.78 3.42 1.47
C CYS A 127 13.50 2.18 0.62
N PHE A 128 13.01 2.36 -0.60
CA PHE A 128 12.87 1.27 -1.57
C PHE A 128 13.51 1.61 -2.92
N GLN A 129 13.84 0.55 -3.65
CA GLN A 129 14.03 0.56 -5.09
C GLN A 129 13.20 -0.56 -5.75
N ALA A 130 12.67 -0.29 -6.94
CA ALA A 130 11.98 -1.27 -7.77
C ALA A 130 12.41 -1.12 -9.24
N ASN A 131 12.47 -2.23 -9.97
CA ASN A 131 12.68 -2.20 -11.42
C ASN A 131 11.32 -2.04 -12.10
N TYR A 132 11.10 -0.90 -12.77
CA TYR A 132 9.87 -0.66 -13.54
C TYR A 132 9.97 -1.28 -14.95
N THR A 133 11.14 -1.15 -15.57
CA THR A 133 11.51 -1.86 -16.81
C THR A 133 12.96 -2.34 -16.68
N SER A 134 13.46 -3.06 -17.68
CA SER A 134 14.87 -3.47 -17.76
C SER A 134 15.88 -2.32 -17.71
N SER A 135 15.44 -1.07 -17.93
CA SER A 135 16.29 0.12 -17.97
C SER A 135 15.84 1.27 -17.07
N LYS A 136 14.77 1.09 -16.29
CA LYS A 136 14.20 2.13 -15.44
C LYS A 136 13.91 1.61 -14.05
N THR A 137 14.39 2.35 -13.05
CA THR A 137 14.12 2.09 -11.64
C THR A 137 13.20 3.16 -11.05
N ILE A 138 12.53 2.80 -9.97
CA ILE A 138 11.73 3.70 -9.12
C ILE A 138 12.33 3.66 -7.74
N HIS A 139 12.53 4.83 -7.16
CA HIS A 139 13.12 4.98 -5.84
C HIS A 139 12.17 5.80 -4.98
N GLY A 140 12.14 5.52 -3.67
CA GLY A 140 11.29 6.30 -2.78
C GLY A 140 11.21 5.76 -1.36
N CYS A 141 10.11 6.09 -0.70
CA CYS A 141 9.73 5.60 0.62
C CYS A 141 8.59 4.59 0.50
N ALA A 142 8.60 3.52 1.29
CA ALA A 142 7.54 2.53 1.34
C ALA A 142 7.31 2.06 2.78
N SER A 143 6.07 1.73 3.15
CA SER A 143 5.79 1.13 4.45
C SER A 143 6.49 -0.23 4.60
N GLU A 144 6.81 -0.60 5.83
CA GLU A 144 7.41 -1.91 6.13
C GLU A 144 6.55 -3.07 5.59
N SER A 145 5.23 -2.95 5.68
CA SER A 145 4.26 -3.92 5.12
C SER A 145 4.45 -4.17 3.62
N LEU A 146 4.74 -3.11 2.85
CA LEU A 146 4.96 -3.19 1.41
C LEU A 146 6.33 -3.79 1.08
N CYS A 147 7.32 -3.55 1.94
CA CYS A 147 8.67 -4.11 1.83
C CYS A 147 8.75 -5.60 2.22
N SER A 148 7.91 -6.05 3.16
CA SER A 148 7.92 -7.43 3.64
C SER A 148 7.02 -8.39 2.84
N ASP A 149 6.03 -7.86 2.12
CA ASP A 149 5.06 -8.67 1.38
C ASP A 149 5.33 -8.62 -0.12
N TYR A 150 5.90 -9.71 -0.63
CA TYR A 150 6.17 -9.90 -2.06
C TYR A 150 4.91 -9.80 -2.93
N SER A 151 3.76 -10.26 -2.42
CA SER A 151 2.51 -10.17 -3.18
C SER A 151 2.14 -8.71 -3.36
N LEU A 152 2.13 -7.92 -2.28
CA LEU A 152 1.85 -6.48 -2.36
C LEU A 152 2.85 -5.76 -3.26
N SER A 153 4.16 -6.06 -3.16
CA SER A 153 5.17 -5.44 -4.02
C SER A 153 4.91 -5.74 -5.50
N GLN A 154 4.60 -7.00 -5.83
CA GLN A 154 4.30 -7.42 -7.20
C GLN A 154 3.12 -6.63 -7.78
N TRP A 155 2.16 -6.23 -6.97
CA TRP A 155 0.96 -5.59 -7.49
C TRP A 155 1.12 -4.10 -7.67
N TYR A 156 1.78 -3.41 -6.73
CA TYR A 156 2.00 -1.97 -6.86
C TYR A 156 3.10 -1.63 -7.87
N PHE A 157 4.12 -2.49 -8.01
CA PHE A 157 5.30 -2.18 -8.81
C PHE A 157 5.58 -3.18 -9.93
N ASN A 158 4.75 -4.21 -10.11
CA ASN A 158 5.02 -5.32 -11.04
C ASN A 158 6.43 -5.93 -10.84
N GLY A 159 6.90 -5.91 -9.59
CA GLY A 159 8.24 -6.34 -9.23
C GLY A 159 8.40 -6.65 -7.75
N THR A 160 9.61 -7.08 -7.40
CA THR A 160 10.06 -7.12 -6.01
C THR A 160 10.61 -5.77 -5.60
N LEU A 161 10.26 -5.33 -4.39
CA LEU A 161 10.88 -4.16 -3.76
C LEU A 161 12.16 -4.59 -3.04
N SER A 162 13.25 -3.89 -3.28
CA SER A 162 14.43 -3.97 -2.42
C SER A 162 14.36 -2.80 -1.45
N CYS A 163 14.30 -3.10 -0.15
CA CYS A 163 14.11 -2.10 0.89
C CYS A 163 15.29 -2.05 1.87
N CYS A 164 15.53 -0.87 2.42
CA CYS A 164 16.59 -0.62 3.39
C CYS A 164 16.23 0.53 4.34
N ASN A 165 16.82 0.55 5.53
CA ASN A 165 16.38 1.39 6.66
C ASN A 165 17.37 2.48 7.09
N THR A 166 18.41 2.73 6.29
CA THR A 166 19.40 3.79 6.55
C THR A 166 19.23 4.93 5.54
N SER A 167 19.61 6.15 5.91
CA SER A 167 19.39 7.29 5.01
C SER A 167 20.19 7.12 3.71
N LEU A 168 19.50 7.36 2.59
CA LEU A 168 20.05 7.35 1.23
C LEU A 168 20.59 5.96 0.80
N CYS A 169 20.16 4.88 1.45
CA CYS A 169 20.61 3.53 1.16
C CYS A 169 20.10 2.99 -0.18
N ASN A 170 19.01 3.56 -0.71
CA ASN A 170 18.50 3.26 -2.05
C ASN A 170 19.19 4.13 -3.12
N GLY A 171 20.50 4.35 -2.97
CA GLY A 171 21.29 5.07 -3.97
C GLY A 171 21.31 4.38 -5.33
N PRO A 172 21.59 5.13 -6.41
CA PRO A 172 21.90 4.54 -7.72
C PRO A 172 23.15 3.67 -7.69
#